data_AF-A0A357XZQ9-F1
#
_entry.id   AF-A0A357XZQ9-F1
#
_cell.length_a   1.000
_cell.length_b   1.000
_cell.length_c   1.000
_cell.angle_alpha   90.00
_cell.angle_beta   90.00
_cell.angle_gamma   90.00
#
_symmetry.space_group_name_H-M   'P 1'
#
loop_
_entity.id
_entity.type
_entity.pdbx_description
1 polymer ?
#
loop_
_entity_poly.entity_id
_entity_poly.type
_entity_poly.pdbx_seq_one_letter_code
_entity_poly.pdbx_strand_id
1 'polypeptide(L)' 'NPRDGRVLEEVGTYDPMVPETDARARLDGERIAYWLSVGAQPSDKAAVLIKKYGKDGTHLAEQTAAIDRLAAKRRRP' A
#
# COMPACT_ATOMS: atom_id res chain seq x y z
N ASN A 1 5.27 -19.86 -10.73
CA ASN A 1 4.81 -19.60 -9.35
C ASN A 1 3.29 -19.46 -9.39
N PRO A 2 2.48 -20.26 -8.67
CA PRO A 2 1.05 -20.03 -8.55
C PRO A 2 0.77 -18.64 -7.94
N ARG A 3 -0.24 -17.94 -8.48
CA ARG A 3 -0.59 -16.58 -8.06
C ARG A 3 -1.03 -16.51 -6.59
N ASP A 4 -1.62 -17.60 -6.10
CA ASP A 4 -2.20 -17.71 -4.76
C ASP A 4 -1.44 -18.75 -3.89
N GLY A 5 -0.13 -18.91 -4.14
CA GLY A 5 0.73 -19.78 -3.35
C GLY A 5 1.09 -19.20 -1.98
N ARG A 6 1.79 -19.99 -1.16
CA ARG A 6 2.38 -19.51 0.09
C ARG A 6 3.36 -18.37 -0.19
N VAL A 7 3.10 -17.20 0.38
CA VAL A 7 4.00 -16.04 0.31
C VAL A 7 5.13 -16.15 1.34
N LEU A 8 6.27 -15.51 1.06
CA LEU A 8 7.36 -15.37 2.03
C LEU A 8 7.00 -14.38 3.14
N GLU A 9 6.45 -13.23 2.75
CA GLU A 9 6.08 -12.14 3.63
C GLU A 9 4.95 -11.30 3.00
N GLU A 10 4.01 -10.84 3.83
CA GLU A 10 2.99 -9.87 3.44
C GLU A 10 3.47 -8.46 3.83
N VAL A 11 3.69 -7.60 2.84
CA VAL A 11 4.27 -6.24 3.02
C VAL A 11 3.25 -5.12 2.83
N GLY A 12 1.96 -5.46 2.80
CA GLY A 12 0.89 -4.49 2.62
C GLY A 12 -0.36 -5.09 1.99
N THR A 13 -1.40 -4.26 1.87
CA THR A 13 -2.69 -4.61 1.31
C THR A 13 -3.13 -3.59 0.27
N TYR A 14 -3.91 -4.04 -0.71
CA TYR A 14 -4.56 -3.20 -1.71
C TYR A 14 -6.02 -3.63 -1.88
N ASP A 15 -6.95 -2.74 -1.58
CA ASP A 15 -8.39 -2.94 -1.76
C ASP A 15 -8.95 -1.86 -2.71
N PRO A 16 -9.26 -2.22 -3.98
CA PRO A 16 -9.81 -1.29 -4.96
C PRO A 16 -11.24 -0.84 -4.63
N MET A 17 -11.94 -1.53 -3.73
CA MET A 17 -13.33 -1.20 -3.35
C MET A 17 -13.41 -0.09 -2.31
N VAL A 18 -12.28 0.35 -1.74
CA VAL A 18 -12.26 1.53 -0.87
C VAL A 18 -12.58 2.79 -1.68
N PRO A 19 -13.61 3.57 -1.29
CA PRO A 19 -14.03 4.77 -2.04
C PRO A 19 -12.95 5.85 -2.09
N GLU A 20 -12.21 6.02 -1.00
CA GLU A 20 -11.08 6.96 -0.91
C GLU A 20 -9.86 6.37 -1.61
N THR A 21 -9.49 6.93 -2.76
CA THR A 21 -8.42 6.41 -3.64
C THR A 21 -7.08 6.24 -2.91
N ASP A 22 -6.66 7.24 -2.13
CA ASP A 22 -5.38 7.21 -1.41
C ASP A 22 -5.40 6.29 -0.18
N ALA A 23 -6.57 5.83 0.27
CA ALA A 23 -6.72 4.85 1.34
C ALA A 23 -6.82 3.39 0.83
N ARG A 24 -6.79 3.17 -0.49
CA ARG A 24 -6.89 1.83 -1.10
C ARG A 24 -5.70 0.95 -0.81
N ALA A 25 -4.51 1.53 -0.68
CA ALA A 25 -3.28 0.80 -0.40
C ALA A 25 -2.75 1.15 0.98
N ARG A 26 -2.27 0.14 1.71
CA ARG A 26 -1.46 0.31 2.93
C ARG A 26 -0.22 -0.54 2.78
N LEU A 27 0.95 0.09 2.79
CA LEU A 27 2.22 -0.54 2.51
C LEU A 27 3.15 -0.40 3.72
N ASP A 28 3.89 -1.45 4.03
CA ASP A 28 5.03 -1.36 4.94
C ASP A 28 6.24 -0.83 4.15
N GLY A 29 6.48 0.47 4.28
CA GLY A 29 7.55 1.15 3.54
C GLY A 29 8.96 0.62 3.85
N GLU A 30 9.23 0.23 5.10
CA GLU A 30 10.55 -0.27 5.51
C GLU A 30 10.80 -1.66 4.93
N ARG A 31 9.81 -2.54 5.02
CA ARG A 31 9.93 -3.91 4.49
C ARG A 31 10.01 -3.93 2.98
N ILE A 32 9.24 -3.10 2.29
CA ILE A 32 9.35 -2.94 0.85
C ILE A 32 10.74 -2.44 0.45
N ALA A 33 11.27 -1.43 1.13
CA ALA A 33 12.61 -0.92 0.86
C ALA A 33 13.68 -2.01 1.04
N TYR A 34 13.58 -2.83 2.10
CA TYR A 34 14.43 -3.99 2.29
C TYR A 34 14.34 -4.99 1.13
N TRP A 35 13.14 -5.40 0.73
CA TRP A 35 12.97 -6.38 -0.34
C TRP A 35 13.49 -5.88 -1.69
N LEU A 36 13.29 -4.59 -1.99
CA LEU A 36 13.88 -3.96 -3.17
C LEU A 36 15.42 -3.96 -3.10
N SER A 37 16.00 -3.70 -1.93
CA SER A 37 17.46 -3.68 -1.74
C SER A 37 18.12 -5.05 -1.96
N VAL A 38 17.40 -6.14 -1.69
CA VAL A 38 17.86 -7.51 -1.94
C VAL A 38 17.50 -8.03 -3.34
N GLY A 39 16.97 -7.16 -4.21
CA GLY A 39 16.76 -7.45 -5.63
C GLY A 39 15.33 -7.84 -6.03
N ALA A 40 14.33 -7.71 -5.14
CA ALA A 40 12.94 -7.98 -5.50
C ALA A 40 12.48 -7.08 -6.67
N GLN A 41 11.81 -7.67 -7.66
CA GLN A 41 11.28 -6.96 -8.82
C GLN A 41 9.75 -6.80 -8.67
N PRO A 42 9.23 -5.58 -8.47
CA PRO A 42 7.80 -5.36 -8.40
C PRO A 42 7.15 -5.50 -9.78
N SER A 43 5.88 -5.91 -9.82
CA SER A 43 5.07 -5.79 -11.03
C SER A 43 4.74 -4.32 -11.32
N ASP A 44 4.37 -4.00 -12.57
CA ASP A 44 4.08 -2.60 -12.97
C ASP A 44 3.07 -1.90 -12.05
N LYS A 45 2.02 -2.62 -11.63
CA LYS A 45 1.00 -2.07 -10.73
C LYS A 45 1.52 -1.91 -9.31
N ALA A 46 2.30 -2.85 -8.81
CA ALA A 46 2.93 -2.74 -7.49
C ALA A 46 3.94 -1.57 -7.47
N ALA A 47 4.73 -1.39 -8.53
CA ALA A 47 5.67 -0.27 -8.65
C ALA A 47 4.96 1.09 -8.57
N VAL A 48 3.79 1.23 -9.19
CA VAL A 48 2.97 2.46 -9.08
C VAL A 48 2.51 2.69 -7.64
N LEU A 49 2.05 1.64 -6.93
CA LEU A 49 1.63 1.77 -5.53
C LEU A 49 2.82 2.13 -4.62
N ILE A 50 3.98 1.50 -4.82
CA ILE A 50 5.21 1.79 -4.07
C ILE A 50 5.65 3.23 -4.31
N LYS A 51 5.62 3.72 -5.56
CA LYS A 51 5.97 5.11 -5.87
C LYS A 51 5.08 6.12 -5.16
N LYS A 52 3.80 5.79 -4.97
CA LYS A 52 2.82 6.67 -4.33
C LYS A 52 2.86 6.59 -2.80
N TYR A 53 2.94 5.37 -2.26
CA TYR A 53 2.66 5.08 -0.84
C TYR A 53 3.79 4.32 -0.14
N GLY A 54 4.93 4.11 -0.80
CA GLY A 54 6.13 3.59 -0.15
C GLY A 54 6.76 4.60 0.79
N LYS A 55 7.87 4.23 1.44
CA LYS A 55 8.55 5.04 2.48
C LYS A 55 8.75 6.51 2.11
N ASP A 56 9.13 6.78 0.86
CA ASP A 56 9.34 8.13 0.32
C ASP A 56 8.33 8.46 -0.80
N GLY A 57 7.11 7.94 -0.66
CA GLY A 57 6.07 8.03 -1.68
C GLY A 57 5.51 9.44 -1.88
N THR A 58 5.03 9.74 -3.10
CA THR A 58 4.53 11.09 -3.43
C THR A 58 3.13 11.41 -2.89
N HIS A 59 2.42 10.44 -2.30
CA HIS A 59 1.03 10.58 -1.81
C HIS A 59 0.88 10.26 -0.32
N LEU A 60 1.96 10.34 0.47
CA LEU A 60 1.92 9.98 1.90
C LEU A 60 0.95 10.88 2.70
N ALA A 61 0.97 12.19 2.45
CA ALA A 61 0.08 13.13 3.14
C ALA A 61 -1.40 12.88 2.78
N GLU A 62 -1.68 12.66 1.50
CA GLU A 62 -3.01 12.35 0.98
C GLU A 62 -3.52 11.00 1.51
N GLN A 63 -2.65 10.01 1.62
CA GLN A 63 -2.95 8.70 2.20
C GLN A 63 -3.35 8.83 3.67
N THR A 64 -2.58 9.55 4.49
CA THR A 64 -2.92 9.79 5.89
C THR A 64 -4.27 10.49 6.01
N ALA A 65 -4.47 11.58 5.25
CA ALA A 65 -5.72 12.32 5.27
C ALA A 65 -6.91 11.47 4.81
N ALA A 66 -6.74 10.62 3.80
CA ALA A 66 -7.78 9.71 3.31
C ALA A 66 -8.15 8.64 4.34
N ILE A 67 -7.15 8.08 5.03
CA ILE A 67 -7.37 7.12 6.12
C ILE A 67 -8.14 7.79 7.27
N ASP A 68 -7.77 9.00 7.64
CA ASP A 68 -8.44 9.77 8.70
C ASP A 68 -9.88 10.10 8.33
N ARG A 69 -10.14 10.52 7.08
CA ARG A 69 -11.50 10.75 6.57
C ARG A 69 -12.35 9.47 6.64
N LEU A 70 -11.79 8.34 6.24
CA LEU A 70 -12.47 7.05 6.28
C LEU A 70 -12.78 6.63 7.73
N ALA A 71 -11.81 6.81 8.64
CA ALA A 71 -11.98 6.52 10.07
C ALA A 71 -13.07 7.42 10.69
N ALA A 72 -13.08 8.72 10.37
CA ALA A 72 -14.10 9.65 10.84
C ALA A 72 -15.50 9.29 10.30
N LYS A 73 -15.61 8.84 9.04
CA LYS A 73 -16.89 8.40 8.46
C LYS A 73 -17.45 7.17 9.18
N ARG A 74 -16.58 6.21 9.53
CA ARG A 74 -16.97 4.98 10.26
C ARG A 74 -17.42 5.24 11.70
N ARG A 75 -17.00 6.36 12.30
CA ARG A 75 -17.36 6.74 13.68
C ARG A 75 -18.70 7.49 13.79
N ARG A 76 -19.35 7.83 12.67
CA ARG A 76 -20.67 8.48 12.70
C ARG A 76 -21.74 7.42 13.06
N PRO A 77 -22.58 7.66 14.08
CA PRO A 77 -23.61 6.73 14.53
C PRO A 77 -24.72 6.52 13.48
#